data_AF-A0A6I5HAZ7-F1
#
_entry.id   AF-A0A6I5HAZ7-F1
#
_cell.length_a   1.000
_cell.length_b   1.000
_cell.length_c   1.000
_cell.angle_alpha   90.00
_cell.angle_beta   90.00
_cell.angle_gamma   90.00
#
_symmetry.space_group_name_H-M   'P 1'
#
loop_
_entity.id
_entity.type
_entity.pdbx_description
1 polymer ?
#
loop_
_entity_poly.entity_id
_entity_poly.type
_entity_poly.pdbx_seq_one_letter_code
_entity_poly.pdbx_strand_id
1 'polypeptide(L)'
;MTAITTPRRLARLRSLALTGIATTGAAAAAITLMPASAHAAEAPRTAHSVTAPAQDTHTGSGAAGATNSLDGWIKKSLAIMKAQGIPGSYEGLHRNIMRESGGNPSAQNNWDVNAQKGIPSKGLLQVIDPTFNAYHVAGTAHSVTDPVANITAAANYAAHRYGSIDNVNSAY
;
A
#
# COMPACT_ATOMS: atom_id res chain seq x y z
N MET A 1 -31.41 75.89 24.70
CA MET A 1 -32.04 74.57 24.89
C MET A 1 -30.94 73.52 24.84
N THR A 2 -30.70 72.57 25.73
CA THR A 2 -31.05 72.24 27.13
C THR A 2 -30.06 71.11 27.50
N ALA A 3 -29.48 71.13 28.71
CA ALA A 3 -28.54 70.13 29.21
C ALA A 3 -29.22 68.84 29.72
N ILE A 4 -28.43 67.97 30.40
CA ILE A 4 -28.80 66.89 31.37
C ILE A 4 -28.65 65.47 30.77
N THR A 5 -27.61 64.68 31.06
CA THR A 5 -27.22 63.96 32.31
C THR A 5 -28.10 62.75 32.67
N THR A 6 -27.43 61.60 32.86
CA THR A 6 -27.86 60.20 33.16
C THR A 6 -28.82 60.02 34.36
N PRO A 7 -29.48 58.85 34.51
CA PRO A 7 -29.08 57.98 35.62
C PRO A 7 -29.07 56.45 35.35
N ARG A 8 -28.35 55.79 36.24
CA ARG A 8 -28.02 54.37 36.40
C ARG A 8 -28.97 53.69 37.40
N ARG A 9 -29.39 52.44 37.18
CA ARG A 9 -29.83 51.45 38.21
C ARG A 9 -29.43 50.05 37.69
N LEU A 10 -28.53 49.26 38.27
CA LEU A 10 -28.42 48.61 39.60
C LEU A 10 -29.54 47.59 39.91
N ALA A 11 -29.24 46.31 39.66
CA ALA A 11 -29.55 45.15 40.52
C ALA A 11 -28.83 43.92 39.90
N ARG A 12 -27.92 43.11 40.49
CA ARG A 12 -27.43 42.79 41.84
C ARG A 12 -27.64 41.27 42.08
N LEU A 13 -26.52 40.52 42.12
CA LEU A 13 -26.20 39.33 42.96
C LEU A 13 -27.00 38.04 42.67
N ARG A 14 -26.54 36.80 42.86
CA ARG A 14 -25.39 36.11 43.49
C ARG A 14 -25.44 34.66 42.92
N SER A 15 -24.36 33.89 42.80
CA SER A 15 -23.90 33.02 43.90
C SER A 15 -22.54 32.36 43.64
N LEU A 16 -21.85 32.13 44.77
CA LEU A 16 -20.58 31.49 45.16
C LEU A 16 -20.12 30.30 44.29
N ALA A 17 -18.85 30.19 43.84
CA ALA A 17 -17.57 29.93 44.54
C ALA A 17 -17.41 28.47 45.04
N LEU A 18 -16.36 27.76 44.57
CA LEU A 18 -15.46 26.96 45.41
C LEU A 18 -14.13 26.63 44.70
N THR A 19 -13.06 26.81 45.47
CA THR A 19 -11.62 26.63 45.26
C THR A 19 -11.16 25.17 45.13
N GLY A 20 -10.04 24.96 44.42
CA GLY A 20 -9.17 23.77 44.54
C GLY A 20 -7.77 24.06 43.97
N ILE A 21 -6.73 23.83 44.78
CA ILE A 21 -5.33 24.28 44.68
C ILE A 21 -4.40 23.12 44.25
N ALA A 22 -3.18 23.47 43.81
CA ALA A 22 -1.92 22.68 43.79
C ALA A 22 -1.72 21.69 42.62
N THR A 23 -0.52 21.44 42.03
CA THR A 23 0.88 21.83 42.30
C THR A 23 1.78 21.37 41.12
N THR A 24 2.79 22.19 40.80
CA THR A 24 4.17 21.90 40.29
C THR A 24 4.48 20.67 39.41
N GLY A 25 5.20 20.93 38.31
CA GLY A 25 6.08 19.95 37.67
C GLY A 25 6.86 20.56 36.49
N ALA A 26 8.08 21.02 36.73
CA ALA A 26 9.03 21.43 35.69
C ALA A 26 9.84 20.22 35.21
N ALA A 27 10.04 20.07 33.89
CA ALA A 27 11.16 19.32 33.33
C ALA A 27 11.42 19.75 31.88
N ALA A 28 12.60 20.33 31.65
CA ALA A 28 13.20 20.51 30.34
C ALA A 28 13.79 19.18 29.86
N ALA A 29 13.64 18.84 28.57
CA ALA A 29 14.45 17.82 27.92
C ALA A 29 14.59 18.12 26.42
N ALA A 30 15.83 18.02 25.95
CA ALA A 30 16.32 18.37 24.63
C ALA A 30 15.64 17.58 23.50
N ILE A 31 15.35 18.27 22.40
CA ILE A 31 14.98 17.63 21.12
C ILE A 31 16.27 17.21 20.43
N THR A 32 16.63 15.94 20.61
CA THR A 32 17.63 15.26 19.79
C THR A 32 17.06 15.02 18.39
N LEU A 33 17.85 15.38 17.37
CA LEU A 33 17.65 15.00 15.98
C LEU A 33 17.55 13.47 15.87
N MET A 34 16.45 12.95 15.32
CA MET A 34 16.40 11.61 14.73
C MET A 34 15.57 11.63 13.43
N PRO A 35 15.96 10.82 12.43
CA PRO A 35 15.43 10.90 11.07
C PRO A 35 14.01 10.34 11.02
N ALA A 36 13.17 10.99 10.23
CA ALA A 36 11.85 10.47 9.88
C ALA A 36 12.02 9.16 9.08
N SER A 37 11.95 8.03 9.77
CA SER A 37 11.57 6.78 9.13
C SER A 37 10.15 6.99 8.60
N ALA A 38 10.01 7.14 7.29
CA ALA A 38 8.74 7.06 6.61
C ALA A 38 8.17 5.66 6.85
N HIS A 39 7.46 5.53 7.96
CA HIS A 39 6.68 4.39 8.34
C HIS A 39 5.50 4.38 7.36
N ALA A 40 5.64 3.67 6.25
CA ALA A 40 4.50 3.22 5.47
C ALA A 40 3.69 2.34 6.43
N ALA A 41 2.66 2.94 7.03
CA ALA A 41 1.77 2.28 7.96
C ALA A 41 1.15 1.05 7.26
N GLU A 42 1.57 -0.12 7.70
CA GLU A 42 0.91 -1.39 7.46
C GLU A 42 -0.43 -1.32 8.20
N ALA A 43 -1.50 -1.03 7.47
CA ALA A 43 -2.85 -1.07 8.02
C ALA A 43 -3.28 -2.55 8.14
N PRO A 44 -3.76 -3.01 9.32
CA PRO A 44 -4.27 -4.37 9.45
C PRO A 44 -5.58 -4.47 8.66
N ARG A 45 -5.58 -5.23 7.56
CA ARG A 45 -6.82 -5.49 6.80
C ARG A 45 -7.45 -6.78 7.31
N THR A 46 -8.64 -6.62 7.87
CA THR A 46 -9.59 -7.70 8.17
C THR A 46 -9.85 -8.54 6.93
N ALA A 47 -9.67 -9.86 7.06
CA ALA A 47 -9.97 -10.82 6.02
C ALA A 47 -11.45 -10.73 5.60
N HIS A 48 -11.70 -10.22 4.40
CA HIS A 48 -13.00 -10.29 3.75
C HIS A 48 -12.86 -11.10 2.47
N SER A 49 -13.46 -12.29 2.51
CA SER A 49 -13.54 -13.24 1.43
C SER A 49 -14.22 -12.60 0.22
N VAL A 50 -13.43 -12.29 -0.80
CA VAL A 50 -13.98 -11.85 -2.09
C VAL A 50 -14.38 -13.10 -2.85
N THR A 51 -15.68 -13.39 -2.89
CA THR A 51 -16.25 -14.31 -3.87
C THR A 51 -16.22 -13.61 -5.24
N ALA A 52 -15.08 -13.71 -5.93
CA ALA A 52 -15.01 -13.45 -7.36
C ALA A 52 -15.29 -14.77 -8.11
N PRO A 53 -16.02 -14.77 -9.23
CA PRO A 53 -16.18 -15.97 -10.03
C PRO A 53 -14.81 -16.37 -10.58
N ALA A 54 -14.32 -17.54 -10.19
CA ALA A 54 -13.16 -18.17 -10.81
C ALA A 54 -13.53 -18.50 -12.26
N GLN A 55 -13.10 -17.65 -13.19
CA GLN A 55 -13.07 -18.04 -14.60
C GLN A 55 -11.81 -18.86 -14.83
N ASP A 56 -11.95 -20.18 -14.68
CA ASP A 56 -11.01 -21.16 -15.21
C ASP A 56 -10.99 -21.05 -16.74
N THR A 57 -10.11 -20.20 -17.27
CA THR A 57 -9.70 -20.28 -18.67
C THR A 57 -8.35 -20.98 -18.76
N HIS A 58 -8.34 -22.27 -18.44
CA HIS A 58 -7.27 -23.17 -18.84
C HIS A 58 -7.50 -23.68 -20.26
N THR A 59 -7.30 -22.82 -21.26
CA THR A 59 -7.08 -23.25 -22.64
C THR A 59 -5.58 -23.23 -22.93
N GLY A 60 -4.93 -24.34 -22.57
CA GLY A 60 -3.62 -24.66 -23.11
C GLY A 60 -3.73 -24.91 -24.61
N SER A 61 -2.99 -24.16 -25.41
CA SER A 61 -2.79 -24.47 -26.84
C SER A 61 -1.46 -23.93 -27.35
N GLY A 62 -0.54 -24.86 -27.60
CA GLY A 62 0.69 -24.65 -28.37
C GLY A 62 1.83 -23.91 -27.65
N ALA A 63 3.05 -24.09 -28.17
CA ALA A 63 4.25 -23.40 -27.70
C ALA A 63 4.11 -21.85 -27.70
N ALA A 64 3.22 -21.30 -28.53
CA ALA A 64 2.85 -19.89 -28.51
C ALA A 64 1.91 -19.53 -27.33
N GLY A 65 0.92 -20.37 -27.01
CA GLY A 65 0.03 -20.17 -25.86
C GLY A 65 0.73 -20.32 -24.52
N ALA A 66 1.78 -21.15 -24.45
CA ALA A 66 2.65 -21.25 -23.27
C ALA A 66 3.38 -19.94 -22.95
N THR A 67 3.56 -19.03 -23.91
CA THR A 67 4.22 -17.73 -23.67
C THR A 67 3.29 -16.61 -23.21
N ASN A 68 1.97 -16.81 -23.37
CA ASN A 68 0.90 -15.90 -22.96
C ASN A 68 0.01 -16.53 -21.87
N SER A 69 0.59 -17.45 -21.11
CA SER A 69 -0.03 -18.06 -19.93
C SER A 69 0.68 -17.58 -18.66
N LEU A 70 0.03 -17.79 -17.51
CA LEU A 70 0.62 -17.49 -16.21
C LEU A 70 1.99 -18.16 -16.02
N ASP A 71 2.10 -19.45 -16.33
CA ASP A 71 3.35 -20.20 -16.25
C ASP A 71 4.43 -19.58 -17.17
N GLY A 72 4.06 -19.17 -18.38
CA GLY A 72 4.95 -18.48 -19.31
C GLY A 72 5.48 -17.16 -18.78
N TRP A 73 4.60 -16.34 -18.19
CA TRP A 73 4.98 -15.06 -17.62
C TRP A 73 5.88 -15.24 -16.39
N ILE A 74 5.59 -16.21 -15.52
CA ILE A 74 6.45 -16.52 -14.36
C ILE A 74 7.83 -16.98 -14.84
N LYS A 75 7.92 -17.91 -15.79
CA LYS A 75 9.21 -18.41 -16.31
C LYS A 75 10.05 -17.31 -16.98
N LYS A 76 9.41 -16.45 -17.77
CA LYS A 76 10.08 -15.27 -18.36
C LYS A 76 10.61 -14.33 -17.27
N SER A 77 9.79 -14.06 -16.25
CA SER A 77 10.18 -13.22 -15.13
C SER A 77 11.36 -13.82 -14.36
N LEU A 78 11.34 -15.13 -14.07
CA LEU A 78 12.44 -15.83 -13.41
C LEU A 78 13.75 -15.76 -14.22
N ALA A 79 13.69 -15.84 -15.54
CA ALA A 79 14.88 -15.67 -16.39
C ALA A 79 15.47 -14.26 -16.25
N ILE A 80 14.63 -13.22 -16.23
CA ILE A 80 15.04 -11.83 -16.03
C ILE A 80 15.57 -11.61 -14.62
N MET A 81 14.84 -12.10 -13.61
CA MET A 81 15.23 -12.05 -12.20
C MET A 81 16.62 -12.66 -11.99
N LYS A 82 16.86 -13.84 -12.56
CA LYS A 82 18.18 -14.50 -12.51
C LYS A 82 19.28 -13.64 -13.14
N ALA A 83 19.01 -13.02 -14.29
CA ALA A 83 19.98 -12.14 -14.97
C ALA A 83 20.28 -10.86 -14.16
N GLN A 84 19.33 -10.41 -13.35
CA GLN A 84 19.43 -9.18 -12.55
C GLN A 84 19.78 -9.44 -11.07
N GLY A 85 20.01 -10.70 -10.68
CA GLY A 85 20.32 -11.06 -9.30
C GLY A 85 19.15 -10.92 -8.32
N ILE A 86 17.91 -10.94 -8.81
CA ILE A 86 16.70 -10.85 -7.98
C ILE A 86 16.32 -12.27 -7.52
N PRO A 87 16.33 -12.57 -6.22
CA PRO A 87 15.95 -13.89 -5.71
C PRO A 87 14.44 -14.15 -5.79
N GLY A 88 14.08 -15.40 -6.01
CA GLY A 88 12.69 -15.88 -5.99
C GLY A 88 12.52 -17.24 -6.67
N SER A 89 11.43 -17.93 -6.32
CA SER A 89 11.04 -19.21 -6.91
C SER A 89 9.75 -19.10 -7.73
N TYR A 90 9.50 -20.12 -8.58
CA TYR A 90 8.25 -20.23 -9.32
C TYR A 90 7.06 -20.31 -8.35
N GLU A 91 7.20 -21.12 -7.31
CA GLU A 91 6.19 -21.39 -6.29
C GLU A 91 5.88 -20.16 -5.46
N GLY A 92 6.91 -19.37 -5.11
CA GLY A 92 6.76 -18.07 -4.47
C GLY A 92 5.95 -17.12 -5.33
N LEU A 93 6.33 -16.94 -6.59
CA LEU A 93 5.60 -16.06 -7.52
C LEU A 93 4.15 -16.54 -7.72
N HIS A 94 3.98 -17.82 -8.05
CA HIS A 94 2.68 -18.42 -8.31
C HIS A 94 1.73 -18.29 -7.11
N ARG A 95 2.19 -18.63 -5.90
CA ARG A 95 1.39 -18.52 -4.67
C ARG A 95 0.90 -17.09 -4.42
N ASN A 96 1.81 -16.12 -4.55
CA ASN A 96 1.46 -14.72 -4.34
C ASN A 96 0.49 -14.23 -5.43
N ILE A 97 0.74 -14.52 -6.71
CA ILE A 97 -0.15 -14.13 -7.82
C ILE A 97 -1.57 -14.67 -7.64
N MET A 98 -1.70 -15.95 -7.26
CA MET A 98 -3.01 -16.56 -7.06
C MET A 98 -3.79 -15.92 -5.92
N ARG A 99 -3.10 -15.46 -4.86
CA ARG A 99 -3.73 -14.73 -3.75
C ARG A 99 -4.12 -13.30 -4.14
N GLU A 100 -3.27 -12.62 -4.91
CA GLU A 100 -3.47 -11.20 -5.26
C GLU A 100 -4.52 -10.98 -6.34
N SER A 101 -4.51 -11.80 -7.40
CA SER A 101 -5.30 -11.55 -8.61
C SER A 101 -5.99 -12.78 -9.19
N GLY A 102 -5.76 -13.96 -8.61
CA GLY A 102 -6.20 -15.23 -9.21
C GLY A 102 -5.57 -15.49 -10.59
N GLY A 103 -4.45 -14.84 -10.92
CA GLY A 103 -3.80 -14.93 -12.23
C GLY A 103 -4.31 -13.95 -13.28
N ASN A 104 -5.14 -12.95 -12.90
CA ASN A 104 -5.65 -11.95 -13.83
C ASN A 104 -4.67 -10.76 -13.98
N PRO A 105 -4.00 -10.60 -15.14
CA PRO A 105 -3.05 -9.50 -15.35
C PRO A 105 -3.72 -8.12 -15.48
N SER A 106 -5.03 -8.08 -15.69
CA SER A 106 -5.82 -6.85 -15.77
C SER A 106 -6.53 -6.52 -14.45
N ALA A 107 -6.21 -7.22 -13.35
CA ALA A 107 -6.80 -6.95 -12.05
C ALA A 107 -6.47 -5.53 -11.56
N GLN A 108 -7.46 -4.82 -11.04
CA GLN A 108 -7.30 -3.48 -10.49
C GLN A 108 -8.20 -3.29 -9.27
N ASN A 109 -7.61 -2.80 -8.17
CA ASN A 109 -8.34 -2.44 -6.96
C ASN A 109 -8.74 -0.96 -7.01
N ASN A 110 -10.05 -0.68 -6.93
CA ASN A 110 -10.61 0.66 -7.01
C ASN A 110 -11.29 1.16 -5.71
N TRP A 111 -11.16 0.43 -4.60
CA TRP A 111 -11.93 0.70 -3.39
C TRP A 111 -11.08 1.19 -2.21
N ASP A 112 -9.80 0.83 -2.15
CA ASP A 112 -8.95 1.15 -1.01
C ASP A 112 -8.44 2.61 -1.00
N VAL A 113 -7.67 2.96 0.03
CA VAL A 113 -7.12 4.31 0.21
C VAL A 113 -6.19 4.73 -0.93
N ASN A 114 -5.52 3.80 -1.60
CA ASN A 114 -4.65 4.11 -2.72
C ASN A 114 -5.49 4.44 -3.95
N ALA A 115 -6.57 3.67 -4.19
CA ALA A 115 -7.54 3.98 -5.23
C ALA A 115 -8.20 5.36 -5.02
N GLN A 116 -8.59 5.69 -3.79
CA GLN A 116 -9.13 7.01 -3.43
C GLN A 116 -8.13 8.15 -3.69
N LYS A 117 -6.82 7.86 -3.60
CA LYS A 117 -5.72 8.78 -3.94
C LYS A 117 -5.36 8.78 -5.42
N GLY A 118 -6.09 8.04 -6.27
CA GLY A 118 -5.82 7.96 -7.72
C GLY A 118 -4.62 7.08 -8.10
N ILE A 119 -4.11 6.26 -7.19
CA ILE A 119 -2.98 5.34 -7.40
C ILE A 119 -3.39 3.89 -7.10
N PRO A 120 -4.38 3.33 -7.83
CA PRO A 120 -4.89 2.00 -7.56
C PRO A 120 -3.81 0.92 -7.75
N SER A 121 -3.89 -0.14 -6.94
CA SER A 121 -3.12 -1.36 -7.13
C SER A 121 -3.57 -2.11 -8.40
N LYS A 122 -2.60 -2.61 -9.18
CA LYS A 122 -2.84 -3.18 -10.51
C LYS A 122 -2.01 -4.45 -10.79
N GLY A 123 -2.52 -5.25 -11.70
CA GLY A 123 -1.81 -6.39 -12.27
C GLY A 123 -1.79 -7.63 -11.38
N LEU A 124 -0.93 -8.58 -11.77
CA LEU A 124 -0.88 -9.92 -11.19
C LEU A 124 -0.55 -9.92 -9.68
N LEU A 125 0.27 -8.99 -9.23
CA LEU A 125 0.72 -8.85 -7.84
C LEU A 125 0.25 -7.53 -7.20
N GLN A 126 -0.81 -6.91 -7.74
CA GLN A 126 -1.47 -5.74 -7.13
C GLN A 126 -0.51 -4.58 -6.76
N VAL A 127 0.43 -4.27 -7.66
CA VAL A 127 1.45 -3.21 -7.49
C VAL A 127 0.86 -1.84 -7.84
N ILE A 128 1.18 -0.82 -7.05
CA ILE A 128 0.85 0.59 -7.34
C ILE A 128 1.92 1.25 -8.24
N ASP A 129 1.55 2.25 -9.03
CA ASP A 129 2.47 2.91 -9.98
C ASP A 129 3.77 3.44 -9.35
N PRO A 130 3.75 4.11 -8.17
CA PRO A 130 5.00 4.58 -7.55
C PRO A 130 5.96 3.44 -7.21
N THR A 131 5.45 2.31 -6.72
CA THR A 131 6.27 1.11 -6.43
C THR A 131 6.78 0.48 -7.71
N PHE A 132 5.92 0.34 -8.73
CA PHE A 132 6.33 -0.19 -10.03
C PHE A 132 7.49 0.61 -10.62
N ASN A 133 7.38 1.94 -10.63
CA ASN A 133 8.41 2.82 -11.17
C ASN A 133 9.72 2.74 -10.37
N ALA A 134 9.65 2.65 -9.04
CA ALA A 134 10.83 2.56 -8.18
C ALA A 134 11.58 1.22 -8.30
N TYR A 135 10.87 0.13 -8.60
CA TYR A 135 11.42 -1.22 -8.66
C TYR A 135 11.37 -1.84 -10.06
N HIS A 136 11.09 -1.03 -11.08
CA HIS A 136 11.08 -1.47 -12.48
C HIS A 136 12.41 -2.10 -12.85
N VAL A 137 12.36 -3.16 -13.64
CA VAL A 137 13.54 -3.91 -14.04
C VAL A 137 13.78 -3.70 -15.53
N ALA A 138 14.97 -3.18 -15.85
CA ALA A 138 15.37 -2.90 -17.21
C ALA A 138 15.26 -4.16 -18.09
N GLY A 139 14.78 -3.99 -19.33
CA GLY A 139 14.48 -5.09 -20.25
C GLY A 139 13.06 -5.65 -20.15
N THR A 140 12.22 -5.13 -19.25
CA THR A 140 10.77 -5.39 -19.24
C THR A 140 9.99 -4.20 -19.80
N ALA A 141 8.72 -4.41 -20.16
CA ALA A 141 7.84 -3.33 -20.61
C ALA A 141 7.65 -2.27 -19.50
N HIS A 142 7.43 -1.02 -19.89
CA HIS A 142 7.15 0.06 -18.92
C HIS A 142 5.63 0.22 -18.70
N SER A 143 4.98 -0.87 -18.30
CA SER A 143 3.55 -0.93 -18.00
C SER A 143 3.30 -1.81 -16.78
N VAL A 144 2.60 -1.29 -15.77
CA VAL A 144 2.30 -2.05 -14.54
C VAL A 144 1.35 -3.22 -14.77
N THR A 145 0.56 -3.23 -15.84
CA THR A 145 -0.32 -4.36 -16.19
C THR A 145 0.32 -5.32 -17.19
N ASP A 146 1.54 -5.04 -17.67
CA ASP A 146 2.31 -6.06 -18.39
C ASP A 146 2.65 -7.19 -17.42
N PRO A 147 2.30 -8.46 -17.73
CA PRO A 147 2.46 -9.56 -16.79
C PRO A 147 3.91 -9.74 -16.32
N VAL A 148 4.88 -9.67 -17.24
CA VAL A 148 6.28 -9.92 -16.94
C VAL A 148 6.87 -8.75 -16.16
N ALA A 149 6.57 -7.51 -16.56
CA ALA A 149 7.03 -6.33 -15.85
C ALA A 149 6.45 -6.26 -14.43
N ASN A 150 5.16 -6.56 -14.26
CA ASN A 150 4.49 -6.57 -12.96
C ASN A 150 5.12 -7.59 -12.00
N ILE A 151 5.29 -8.84 -12.47
CA ILE A 151 5.91 -9.92 -11.69
C ILE A 151 7.34 -9.53 -11.30
N THR A 152 8.14 -9.08 -12.27
CA THR A 152 9.55 -8.80 -12.05
C THR A 152 9.75 -7.59 -11.11
N ALA A 153 8.97 -6.52 -11.25
CA ALA A 153 9.03 -5.36 -10.38
C ALA A 153 8.58 -5.70 -8.94
N ALA A 154 7.51 -6.49 -8.79
CA ALA A 154 7.06 -6.94 -7.47
C ALA A 154 8.10 -7.85 -6.78
N ALA A 155 8.74 -8.75 -7.53
CA ALA A 155 9.79 -9.60 -7.00
C ALA A 155 11.02 -8.79 -6.57
N ASN A 156 11.38 -7.75 -7.34
CA ASN A 156 12.45 -6.82 -6.99
C ASN A 156 12.14 -6.04 -5.70
N TYR A 157 10.91 -5.53 -5.58
CA TYR A 157 10.43 -4.92 -4.33
C TYR A 157 10.52 -5.89 -3.15
N ALA A 158 10.05 -7.13 -3.34
CA ALA A 158 10.08 -8.14 -2.29
C ALA A 158 11.50 -8.54 -1.89
N ALA A 159 12.42 -8.63 -2.86
CA ALA A 159 13.83 -8.87 -2.58
C ALA A 159 14.43 -7.75 -1.71
N HIS A 160 14.16 -6.49 -2.05
CA HIS A 160 14.63 -5.35 -1.27
C HIS A 160 14.03 -5.30 0.14
N ARG A 161 12.74 -5.65 0.30
CA ARG A 161 12.02 -5.49 1.56
C ARG A 161 12.07 -6.71 2.49
N TYR A 162 12.11 -7.91 1.91
CA TYR A 162 11.94 -9.20 2.59
C TYR A 162 13.03 -10.22 2.22
N GLY A 163 13.99 -9.86 1.37
CA GLY A 163 15.07 -10.74 0.90
C GLY A 163 14.69 -11.67 -0.25
N SER A 164 13.41 -11.99 -0.45
CA SER A 164 12.89 -12.73 -1.61
C SER A 164 11.36 -12.64 -1.63
N ILE A 165 10.76 -12.79 -2.82
CA ILE A 165 9.31 -13.02 -2.97
C ILE A 165 8.83 -14.29 -2.22
N ASP A 166 9.73 -15.25 -1.99
CA ASP A 166 9.42 -16.49 -1.28
C ASP A 166 9.02 -16.24 0.18
N ASN A 167 9.54 -15.16 0.76
CA ASN A 167 9.30 -14.73 2.14
C ASN A 167 8.01 -13.91 2.29
N VAL A 168 7.29 -13.66 1.19
CA VAL A 168 6.01 -12.94 1.21
C VAL A 168 4.87 -13.93 1.45
N ASN A 169 4.23 -13.78 2.61
CA ASN A 169 3.16 -14.67 3.09
C ASN A 169 1.79 -13.98 3.19
N SER A 170 1.75 -12.65 3.11
CA SER A 170 0.54 -11.82 3.14
C SER A 170 0.26 -11.21 1.78
N ALA A 171 -0.99 -10.80 1.55
CA ALA A 171 -1.33 -9.95 0.42
C ALA A 171 -0.69 -8.56 0.49
N TYR A 172 -0.50 -7.94 -0.68
CA TYR A 172 0.10 -6.61 -0.83
C TYR A 172 -0.87 -5.47 -0.45
#